data_AF-A0A2N6J3R4-F1
#
_entry.id   AF-A0A2N6J3R4-F1
#
_cell.length_a   1.000
_cell.length_b   1.000
_cell.length_c   1.000
_cell.angle_alpha   90.00
_cell.angle_beta   90.00
_cell.angle_gamma   90.00
#
_symmetry.space_group_name_H-M   'P 1'
#
loop_
_entity.id
_entity.type
_entity.pdbx_description
1 polymer ?
#
loop_
_entity_poly.entity_id
_entity_poly.type
_entity_poly.pdbx_seq_one_letter_code
_entity_poly.pdbx_strand_id
1 'polypeptide(L)'
;MKAPLPLLGALLFLCAGASYAADCSKAATQAEMNACASQTLTQNDSDLNATYLAYREKLSKAQQNQLREVQLAWLKYRDLSCRFESSASAGGSAATLALQTCLADKTRQRADELKALAGCQEGDLNCVR
;
A
#
# COMPACT_ATOMS: atom_id res chain seq x y z
N MET A 1 58.10 1.59 -31.55
CA MET A 1 57.01 2.57 -31.81
C MET A 1 55.76 2.05 -31.11
N LYS A 2 55.40 2.60 -29.94
CA LYS A 2 54.18 2.22 -29.19
C LYS A 2 53.23 3.42 -29.26
N ALA A 3 52.09 3.26 -29.92
CA ALA A 3 51.05 4.28 -29.98
C ALA A 3 50.27 4.31 -28.65
N PRO A 4 49.87 5.49 -28.13
CA PRO A 4 49.04 5.58 -26.94
C PRO A 4 47.55 5.43 -27.29
N LEU A 5 46.85 4.69 -26.44
CA LEU A 5 45.42 4.39 -26.47
C LEU A 5 44.61 5.66 -26.09
N PRO A 6 43.53 6.03 -26.81
CA PRO A 6 42.76 7.22 -26.47
C PRO A 6 41.81 6.94 -25.30
N LEU A 7 41.81 7.84 -24.31
CA LEU A 7 40.80 7.90 -23.25
C LEU A 7 39.41 8.17 -23.88
N LEU A 8 38.49 7.20 -23.80
CA LEU A 8 37.07 7.46 -23.94
C LEU A 8 36.52 7.97 -22.60
N GLY A 9 36.23 9.27 -22.54
CA GLY A 9 35.46 9.87 -21.45
C GLY A 9 33.99 9.47 -21.55
N ALA A 10 33.53 8.60 -20.65
CA ALA A 10 32.11 8.29 -20.50
C ALA A 10 31.41 9.43 -19.76
N LEU A 11 30.63 10.23 -20.49
CA LEU A 11 29.68 11.18 -19.89
C LEU A 11 28.45 10.40 -19.41
N LEU A 12 28.40 10.10 -18.10
CA LEU A 12 27.20 9.61 -17.43
C LEU A 12 26.25 10.81 -17.21
N PHE A 13 25.29 10.98 -18.11
CA PHE A 13 24.18 11.91 -17.93
C PHE A 13 23.24 11.35 -16.86
N LEU A 14 23.43 11.76 -15.60
CA LEU A 14 22.42 11.54 -14.55
C LEU A 14 21.24 12.48 -14.83
N CYS A 15 20.20 11.96 -15.48
CA CYS A 15 18.88 12.59 -15.42
C CYS A 15 18.33 12.42 -13.99
N ALA A 16 18.57 13.41 -13.14
CA ALA A 16 17.84 13.56 -11.89
C ALA A 16 16.40 13.98 -12.22
N GLY A 17 15.51 13.00 -12.37
CA GLY A 17 14.07 13.26 -12.44
C GLY A 17 13.61 13.81 -11.10
N ALA A 18 13.24 15.08 -11.04
CA ALA A 18 12.58 15.64 -9.87
C ALA A 18 11.22 14.95 -9.69
N SER A 19 11.10 14.10 -8.68
CA SER A 19 9.82 13.57 -8.24
C SER A 19 9.04 14.69 -7.56
N TYR A 20 8.20 15.40 -8.32
CA TYR A 20 7.21 16.30 -7.73
C TYR A 20 6.12 15.46 -7.08
N ALA A 21 5.94 15.60 -5.77
CA ALA A 21 4.76 15.08 -5.09
C ALA A 21 3.52 15.79 -5.67
N ALA A 22 2.53 15.03 -6.12
CA ALA A 22 1.31 15.59 -6.68
C ALA A 22 0.53 16.36 -5.61
N ASP A 23 0.04 17.57 -5.93
CA ASP A 23 -0.94 18.27 -5.09
C ASP A 23 -2.30 17.61 -5.31
N CYS A 24 -2.62 16.63 -4.46
CA CYS A 24 -3.85 15.83 -4.60
C CYS A 24 -5.14 16.62 -4.43
N SER A 25 -5.08 17.86 -3.93
CA SER A 25 -6.23 18.76 -3.92
C SER A 25 -6.56 19.36 -5.29
N LYS A 26 -5.62 19.27 -6.25
CA LYS A 26 -5.71 19.86 -7.59
C LYS A 26 -5.43 18.87 -8.72
N ALA A 27 -5.35 17.58 -8.43
CA ALA A 27 -5.08 16.55 -9.44
C ALA A 27 -6.13 16.64 -10.57
N ALA A 28 -5.67 16.91 -11.79
CA ALA A 28 -6.53 17.12 -12.95
C ALA A 28 -6.23 16.14 -14.09
N THR A 29 -4.99 15.67 -14.18
CA THR A 29 -4.57 14.67 -15.15
C THR A 29 -4.69 13.25 -14.57
N GLN A 30 -4.85 12.26 -15.45
CA GLN A 30 -4.86 10.86 -15.02
C GLN A 30 -3.55 10.44 -14.33
N ALA A 31 -2.42 11.02 -14.74
CA ALA A 31 -1.13 10.78 -14.09
C ALA A 31 -1.11 11.28 -12.64
N GLU A 32 -1.61 12.49 -12.39
CA GLU A 32 -1.73 13.05 -11.05
C GLU A 32 -2.73 12.26 -10.19
N MET A 33 -3.88 11.88 -10.76
CA MET A 33 -4.86 11.04 -10.05
C MET A 33 -4.26 9.70 -9.63
N ASN A 34 -3.51 9.04 -10.53
CA ASN A 34 -2.80 7.80 -10.21
C ASN A 34 -1.73 8.02 -9.14
N ALA A 35 -0.95 9.11 -9.21
CA ALA A 35 0.04 9.43 -8.19
C ALA A 35 -0.60 9.61 -6.80
N CYS A 36 -1.74 10.30 -6.76
CA CYS A 36 -2.50 10.52 -5.54
C CYS A 36 -3.10 9.24 -4.95
N ALA A 37 -3.69 8.38 -5.78
CA ALA A 37 -4.21 7.09 -5.31
C ALA A 37 -3.07 6.20 -4.76
N SER A 38 -1.89 6.22 -5.38
CA SER A 38 -0.70 5.54 -4.88
C SER A 38 -0.23 6.10 -3.53
N GLN A 39 -0.25 7.42 -3.37
CA GLN A 39 0.10 8.07 -2.10
C GLN A 39 -0.89 7.70 -0.99
N THR A 40 -2.20 7.72 -1.27
CA THR A 40 -3.23 7.30 -0.32
C THR A 40 -3.05 5.84 0.09
N LEU A 41 -2.81 4.93 -0.86
CA LEU A 41 -2.52 3.54 -0.53
C LEU A 41 -1.29 3.41 0.37
N THR A 42 -0.21 4.15 0.07
CA THR A 42 1.03 4.11 0.86
C THR A 42 0.79 4.58 2.30
N GLN A 43 0.03 5.66 2.47
CA GLN A 43 -0.35 6.15 3.80
C GLN A 43 -1.19 5.12 4.57
N ASN A 44 -2.22 4.56 3.92
CA ASN A 44 -3.08 3.57 4.56
C ASN A 44 -2.31 2.29 4.92
N ASP A 45 -1.36 1.84 4.10
CA ASP A 45 -0.52 0.67 4.39
C ASP A 45 0.39 0.94 5.60
N SER A 46 0.92 2.15 5.72
CA SER A 46 1.67 2.59 6.90
C SER A 46 0.80 2.55 8.17
N ASP A 47 -0.40 3.11 8.11
CA ASP A 47 -1.35 3.15 9.23
C ASP A 47 -1.82 1.75 9.64
N LEU A 48 -2.07 0.88 8.65
CA LEU A 48 -2.38 -0.52 8.87
C LEU A 48 -1.23 -1.25 9.58
N ASN A 49 0.00 -1.07 9.13
CA ASN A 49 1.15 -1.72 9.73
C ASN A 49 1.39 -1.25 11.17
N ALA A 50 1.28 0.05 11.43
CA ALA A 50 1.38 0.61 12.78
C ALA A 50 0.29 0.03 13.70
N THR A 51 -0.96 -0.03 13.23
CA THR A 51 -2.09 -0.62 13.97
C THR A 51 -1.87 -2.10 14.25
N TYR A 52 -1.41 -2.86 13.25
CA TYR A 52 -1.10 -4.29 13.37
C TYR A 52 -0.02 -4.56 14.41
N LEU A 53 1.06 -3.78 14.41
CA LEU A 53 2.14 -3.93 15.39
C LEU A 53 1.64 -3.60 16.81
N ALA A 54 0.95 -2.48 16.98
CA ALA A 54 0.41 -2.06 18.27
C ALA A 54 -0.61 -3.07 18.84
N TYR A 55 -1.46 -3.67 17.99
CA TYR A 55 -2.37 -4.71 18.43
C TYR A 55 -1.62 -5.99 18.82
N ARG A 56 -0.63 -6.40 18.02
CA ARG A 56 0.16 -7.61 18.29
C ARG A 56 0.90 -7.61 19.61
N GLU A 57 1.35 -6.45 20.07
CA GLU A 57 2.05 -6.31 21.35
C GLU A 57 1.15 -6.65 22.55
N LYS A 58 -0.17 -6.56 22.40
CA LYS A 58 -1.15 -6.89 23.44
C LYS A 58 -1.53 -8.37 23.48
N LEU A 59 -1.08 -9.16 22.51
CA LEU A 59 -1.52 -10.55 22.30
C LEU A 59 -0.50 -11.55 22.84
N SER A 60 -1.01 -12.69 23.33
CA SER A 60 -0.18 -13.87 23.62
C SER A 60 0.53 -14.38 22.36
N LYS A 61 1.59 -15.18 22.53
CA LYS A 61 2.35 -15.70 21.37
C LYS A 61 1.50 -16.52 20.41
N ALA A 62 0.55 -17.30 20.93
CA ALA A 62 -0.37 -18.08 20.12
C ALA A 62 -1.29 -17.16 19.29
N GLN A 63 -1.90 -16.16 19.92
CA GLN A 63 -2.75 -15.17 19.24
C GLN A 63 -1.96 -14.34 18.21
N GLN A 64 -0.70 -13.99 18.47
CA GLN A 64 0.14 -13.30 17.49
C GLN A 64 0.36 -14.13 16.22
N ASN A 65 0.52 -15.45 16.35
CA ASN A 65 0.64 -16.33 15.18
C ASN A 65 -0.68 -16.42 14.41
N GLN A 66 -1.81 -16.56 15.11
CA GLN A 66 -3.14 -16.54 14.50
C GLN A 66 -3.42 -15.22 13.77
N LEU A 67 -3.12 -14.08 14.40
CA LEU A 67 -3.28 -12.77 13.76
C LEU A 67 -2.39 -12.61 12.52
N ARG A 68 -1.15 -13.14 12.56
CA ARG A 68 -0.28 -13.16 11.38
C ARG A 68 -0.89 -13.96 10.24
N GLU A 69 -1.42 -15.16 10.50
CA GLU A 69 -2.07 -16.00 9.50
C GLU A 69 -3.30 -15.30 8.89
N VAL A 70 -4.14 -14.71 9.72
CA VAL A 70 -5.30 -13.92 9.27
C VAL A 70 -4.83 -12.76 8.40
N GLN A 71 -3.77 -12.04 8.78
CA GLN A 71 -3.28 -10.89 8.02
C GLN A 71 -2.70 -11.30 6.64
N LEU A 72 -2.01 -12.44 6.56
CA LEU A 72 -1.52 -12.98 5.29
C LEU A 72 -2.67 -13.42 4.38
N ALA A 73 -3.69 -14.08 4.94
CA ALA A 73 -4.88 -14.46 4.20
C ALA A 73 -5.67 -13.22 3.71
N TRP A 74 -5.77 -12.19 4.56
CA TRP A 74 -6.40 -10.93 4.22
C TRP A 74 -5.67 -10.20 3.08
N LEU A 75 -4.33 -10.16 3.06
CA LEU A 75 -3.57 -9.58 1.94
C LEU A 75 -3.92 -10.28 0.62
N LYS A 76 -3.96 -11.62 0.62
CA LYS A 76 -4.36 -12.40 -0.56
C LYS A 76 -5.79 -12.08 -0.99
N TYR A 77 -6.72 -11.99 -0.04
CA TYR A 77 -8.10 -11.59 -0.29
C TYR A 77 -8.18 -10.19 -0.89
N ARG A 78 -7.53 -9.19 -0.28
CA ARG A 78 -7.49 -7.80 -0.75
C ARG A 78 -7.04 -7.74 -2.21
N ASP A 79 -5.93 -8.39 -2.52
CA ASP A 79 -5.35 -8.32 -3.85
C ASP A 79 -6.23 -9.06 -4.88
N LEU A 80 -6.84 -10.20 -4.53
CA LEU A 80 -7.81 -10.89 -5.39
C LEU A 80 -9.07 -10.06 -5.62
N SER A 81 -9.65 -9.53 -4.54
CA SER A 81 -10.86 -8.73 -4.55
C SER A 81 -10.67 -7.49 -5.40
N CYS A 82 -9.56 -6.75 -5.20
CA CYS A 82 -9.32 -5.53 -5.95
C CYS A 82 -9.00 -5.76 -7.42
N ARG A 83 -8.30 -6.86 -7.77
CA ARG A 83 -8.16 -7.23 -9.19
C ARG A 83 -9.51 -7.50 -9.86
N PHE A 84 -10.44 -8.12 -9.13
CA PHE A 84 -11.78 -8.39 -9.64
C PHE A 84 -12.62 -7.10 -9.73
N GLU A 85 -12.68 -6.32 -8.66
CA GLU A 85 -13.46 -5.07 -8.57
C GLU A 85 -13.00 -4.02 -9.60
N SER A 86 -11.69 -3.93 -9.87
CA SER A 86 -11.15 -3.01 -10.87
C SER A 86 -11.17 -3.55 -12.31
N SER A 87 -11.68 -4.77 -12.54
CA SER A 87 -11.56 -5.46 -13.84
C SER A 87 -12.30 -4.76 -14.98
N ALA A 88 -13.39 -4.05 -14.69
CA ALA A 88 -14.16 -3.30 -15.68
C ALA A 88 -13.35 -2.15 -16.32
N SER A 89 -12.32 -1.67 -15.63
CA SER A 89 -11.43 -0.60 -16.11
C SER A 89 -10.17 -1.12 -16.80
N ALA A 90 -10.00 -2.45 -16.93
CA ALA A 90 -8.78 -3.05 -17.46
C ALA A 90 -8.45 -2.56 -18.88
N GLY A 91 -7.18 -2.19 -19.09
CA GLY A 91 -6.70 -1.66 -20.39
C GLY A 91 -7.02 -0.18 -20.63
N GLY A 92 -7.85 0.45 -19.81
CA GLY A 92 -8.14 1.88 -19.87
C GLY A 92 -7.17 2.73 -19.04
N SER A 93 -7.18 4.04 -19.28
CA SER A 93 -6.36 5.01 -18.53
C SER A 93 -6.72 5.05 -17.02
N ALA A 94 -7.96 4.70 -16.67
CA ALA A 94 -8.46 4.63 -15.30
C ALA A 94 -8.12 3.33 -14.56
N ALA A 95 -7.51 2.33 -15.22
CA ALA A 95 -7.23 1.01 -14.63
C ALA A 95 -6.43 1.12 -13.33
N THR A 96 -5.35 1.91 -13.35
CA THR A 96 -4.46 2.12 -12.20
C THR A 96 -5.18 2.82 -11.05
N LEU A 97 -5.93 3.89 -11.36
CA LEU A 97 -6.71 4.61 -10.36
C LEU A 97 -7.72 3.70 -9.66
N ALA A 98 -8.48 2.92 -10.45
CA ALA A 98 -9.49 2.01 -9.91
C ALA A 98 -8.87 0.95 -8.99
N LEU A 99 -7.75 0.32 -9.42
CA LEU A 99 -7.05 -0.68 -8.62
C LEU A 99 -6.49 -0.08 -7.32
N GLN A 100 -5.78 1.04 -7.40
CA GLN A 100 -5.15 1.66 -6.23
C GLN A 100 -6.17 2.19 -5.23
N THR A 101 -7.28 2.74 -5.70
CA THR A 101 -8.39 3.18 -4.83
C THR A 101 -8.97 2.01 -4.06
N CYS A 102 -9.26 0.89 -4.73
CA CYS A 102 -9.76 -0.31 -4.05
C CYS A 102 -8.76 -0.81 -2.98
N LEU A 103 -7.48 -0.89 -3.32
CA LEU A 103 -6.45 -1.32 -2.38
C LEU A 103 -6.41 -0.40 -1.16
N ALA A 104 -6.44 0.92 -1.39
CA ALA A 104 -6.43 1.92 -0.32
C ALA A 104 -7.64 1.79 0.61
N ASP A 105 -8.84 1.64 0.04
CA ASP A 105 -10.08 1.51 0.81
C ASP A 105 -10.10 0.25 1.68
N LYS A 106 -9.73 -0.89 1.11
CA LYS A 106 -9.68 -2.15 1.89
C LYS A 106 -8.58 -2.11 2.94
N THR A 107 -7.42 -1.53 2.65
CA THR A 107 -6.36 -1.33 3.65
C THR A 107 -6.84 -0.44 4.81
N ARG A 108 -7.55 0.66 4.53
CA ARG A 108 -8.14 1.51 5.58
C ARG A 108 -9.15 0.74 6.43
N GLN A 109 -10.10 0.05 5.78
CA GLN A 109 -11.10 -0.77 6.48
C GLN A 109 -10.45 -1.79 7.41
N ARG A 110 -9.38 -2.44 6.94
CA ARG A 110 -8.64 -3.40 7.76
C ARG A 110 -7.96 -2.76 8.95
N ALA A 111 -7.39 -1.56 8.79
CA ALA A 111 -6.83 -0.83 9.92
C ALA A 111 -7.92 -0.53 10.96
N ASP A 112 -9.12 -0.16 10.52
CA ASP A 112 -10.26 0.11 11.41
C ASP A 112 -10.77 -1.16 12.11
N GLU A 113 -10.84 -2.30 11.41
CA GLU A 113 -11.12 -3.62 12.01
C GLU A 113 -10.09 -3.98 13.10
N LEU A 114 -8.79 -3.79 12.83
CA LEU A 114 -7.75 -4.08 13.81
C LEU A 114 -7.83 -3.15 15.03
N LYS A 115 -8.23 -1.87 14.85
CA LYS A 115 -8.47 -0.94 15.96
C LYS A 115 -9.65 -1.39 16.82
N ALA A 116 -10.76 -1.83 16.19
CA ALA A 116 -11.92 -2.35 16.90
C ALA A 116 -11.54 -3.59 17.74
N LEU A 117 -10.85 -4.55 17.13
CA LEU A 117 -10.32 -5.73 17.81
C LEU A 117 -9.37 -5.39 18.98
N ALA A 118 -8.51 -4.39 18.80
CA ALA A 118 -7.57 -3.94 19.83
C ALA A 118 -8.25 -3.21 21.00
N GLY A 119 -9.51 -2.80 20.85
CA GLY A 119 -10.35 -2.24 21.91
C GLY A 119 -11.10 -3.28 22.74
N CYS A 120 -11.17 -4.54 22.28
CA CYS A 120 -11.84 -5.62 23.00
C CYS A 120 -10.97 -6.13 24.15
N GLN A 121 -11.60 -6.42 25.29
CA GLN A 121 -10.96 -7.16 26.38
C GLN A 121 -10.95 -8.67 26.11
N GLU A 122 -9.95 -9.37 26.64
CA GLU A 122 -9.88 -10.82 26.55
C GLU A 122 -11.10 -11.45 27.24
N GLY A 123 -11.78 -12.37 26.53
CA GLY A 123 -12.99 -13.03 27.03
C GLY A 123 -14.29 -12.24 26.87
N ASP A 124 -14.26 -11.02 26.33
CA ASP A 124 -15.48 -10.27 26.01
C ASP A 124 -16.18 -10.87 24.77
N LEU A 125 -17.26 -11.62 25.03
CA LEU A 125 -18.10 -12.24 24.01
C LEU A 125 -19.07 -11.24 23.35
N ASN A 126 -19.23 -10.05 23.93
CA ASN A 126 -20.13 -9.02 23.43
C ASN A 126 -19.41 -7.92 22.65
N CYS A 127 -18.07 -7.95 22.60
CA CYS A 127 -17.31 -6.98 21.82
C CYS A 127 -17.66 -7.10 20.33
N VAL A 128 -18.17 -6.02 19.75
CA VAL A 128 -18.45 -5.94 18.31
C VAL A 128 -17.10 -5.83 17.59
N ARG A 129 -16.72 -6.90 16.91
CA ARG A 129 -15.46 -7.04 16.16
C ARG A 129 -15.61 -6.60 14.72
#